data_AF-A0A971FF81-F1
#
_entry.id   AF-A0A971FF81-F1
#
_cell.length_a   1.000
_cell.length_b   1.000
_cell.length_c   1.000
_cell.angle_alpha   90.00
_cell.angle_beta   90.00
_cell.angle_gamma   90.00
#
_symmetry.space_group_name_H-M   'P 1'
#
loop_
_entity.id
_entity.type
_entity.pdbx_description
1 polymer ?
#
loop_
_entity_poly.entity_id
_entity_poly.type
_entity_poly.pdbx_seq_one_letter_code
_entity_poly.pdbx_strand_id
1 'polypeptide(L)'
;MIRFGPLLLITGMVVILPSIACANAGAAIFYQFGIHFVLLTWTIGLGEGLLLYILFRVWRLRSGTFRIFISMIAANVTSAWLGMLFVKNRYAAQIMGDVTIENLIPAFWTMVYVTFVLTMIIEFPFFLVALYGRKWLIPKAVATILIAHGISYTLLFYWYSPDYVMNMVTELEVVPASSFEIKEDYDLYYISQDRKYVLRSDLTGNNKEVVATLDMDGVPDRLCAYPRKVVEEIQEGKEKEGHKTVSRVCWESGFDLYVLMNVDGVYKTRLLCENFSPQSAVALWDGVYKGYWDTNTDRDHGNFRSFGNTTKWIFFSEYWPPLLVYQVKSVPHTSAEKQSGFTLYPEGSFYTIYQVQTPFIQWPVRNGTDIAGDYGVFLLGKDQICILDPEKKRIALIARGFGPVVAKPPLEEIPEITPEETNEQTANEVP
;
A
#
# COMPACT_ATOMS: atom_id res chain seq x y z
N MET A 1 -38.81 21.81 26.03
CA MET A 1 -38.25 21.20 24.80
C MET A 1 -37.32 22.21 24.14
N ILE A 2 -36.04 22.16 24.47
CA ILE A 2 -35.02 23.03 23.84
C ILE A 2 -34.71 22.41 22.48
N ARG A 3 -34.84 23.22 21.41
CA ARG A 3 -34.68 22.78 20.03
C ARG A 3 -33.23 22.30 19.81
N PHE A 4 -33.03 20.99 19.77
CA PHE A 4 -31.76 20.35 19.38
C PHE A 4 -31.47 20.49 17.87
N GLY A 5 -32.44 20.95 17.07
CA GLY A 5 -32.34 21.09 15.62
C GLY A 5 -31.18 21.96 15.10
N PRO A 6 -30.88 23.14 15.67
CA PRO A 6 -29.82 24.01 15.18
C PRO A 6 -28.42 23.42 15.42
N LEU A 7 -28.21 22.75 16.56
CA LEU A 7 -26.92 22.12 16.88
C LEU A 7 -26.66 20.93 15.95
N LEU A 8 -27.68 20.11 15.68
CA LEU A 8 -27.63 18.99 14.74
C LEU A 8 -27.39 19.46 13.29
N LEU A 9 -27.96 20.59 12.90
CA LEU A 9 -27.74 21.25 11.61
C LEU A 9 -26.32 21.81 11.46
N ILE A 10 -25.77 22.41 12.52
CA ILE A 10 -24.39 22.94 12.51
C ILE A 10 -23.39 21.79 12.45
N THR A 11 -23.57 20.72 13.24
CA THR A 11 -22.72 19.53 13.17
C THR A 11 -22.86 18.86 11.79
N GLY A 12 -24.07 18.77 11.24
CA GLY A 12 -24.31 18.27 9.89
C GLY A 12 -23.62 19.11 8.80
N MET A 13 -23.68 20.44 8.89
CA MET A 13 -23.01 21.34 7.94
C MET A 13 -21.47 21.29 8.03
N VAL A 14 -20.91 21.11 9.24
CA VAL A 14 -19.45 20.95 9.44
C VAL A 14 -18.96 19.58 8.94
N VAL A 15 -19.81 18.55 8.98
CA VAL A 15 -19.51 17.21 8.42
C VAL A 15 -19.56 17.19 6.89
N ILE A 16 -20.35 18.08 6.27
CA ILE A 16 -20.59 18.10 4.81
C ILE A 16 -19.61 19.02 4.04
N LEU A 17 -18.76 19.81 4.71
CA LEU A 17 -17.81 20.73 4.06
C LEU A 17 -16.37 20.63 4.61
N PRO A 18 -15.35 20.36 3.79
CA PRO A 18 -15.33 19.70 2.50
C PRO A 18 -14.99 18.21 2.66
N SER A 19 -15.90 17.36 2.22
CA SER A 19 -15.55 16.13 1.51
C SER A 19 -14.69 16.51 0.30
N ILE A 20 -13.41 16.80 0.56
CA ILE A 20 -12.38 16.50 -0.41
C ILE A 20 -12.48 14.99 -0.54
N ALA A 21 -13.21 14.55 -1.56
CA ALA A 21 -13.10 13.22 -2.10
C ALA A 21 -11.63 13.08 -2.51
N CYS A 22 -10.77 12.72 -1.56
CA CYS A 22 -9.47 12.19 -1.85
C CYS A 22 -9.77 10.84 -2.49
N ALA A 23 -9.82 10.79 -3.82
CA ALA A 23 -9.93 9.55 -4.61
C ALA A 23 -8.85 8.51 -4.25
N ASN A 24 -7.89 8.87 -3.40
CA ASN A 24 -6.73 8.07 -2.99
C ASN A 24 -6.74 7.66 -1.50
N ALA A 25 -7.79 7.96 -0.72
CA ALA A 25 -7.90 7.53 0.68
C ALA A 25 -8.82 6.29 0.78
N GLY A 26 -8.33 5.20 1.37
CA GLY A 26 -9.04 3.93 1.48
C GLY A 26 -10.43 4.10 2.13
N ALA A 27 -11.49 3.70 1.42
CA ALA A 27 -12.87 3.97 1.79
C ALA A 27 -13.25 3.46 3.19
N ALA A 28 -12.76 2.28 3.61
CA ALA A 28 -13.18 1.63 4.84
C ALA A 28 -12.86 2.45 6.10
N ILE A 29 -11.62 2.90 6.28
CA ILE A 29 -11.26 3.67 7.48
C ILE A 29 -11.81 5.10 7.43
N PHE A 30 -12.04 5.66 6.25
CA PHE A 30 -12.73 6.95 6.14
C PHE A 30 -14.19 6.84 6.64
N TYR A 31 -14.91 5.79 6.26
CA TYR A 31 -16.25 5.52 6.79
C TYR A 31 -16.22 5.23 8.30
N GLN A 32 -15.26 4.42 8.76
CA GLN A 32 -15.10 4.12 10.18
C GLN A 32 -14.77 5.37 11.01
N PHE A 33 -13.96 6.28 10.46
CA PHE A 33 -13.67 7.58 11.06
C PHE A 33 -14.88 8.52 11.01
N GLY A 34 -15.63 8.55 9.91
CA GLY A 34 -16.87 9.34 9.80
C GLY A 34 -17.93 8.89 10.80
N ILE A 35 -18.13 7.58 10.95
CA ILE A 35 -19.02 6.97 11.95
C ILE A 35 -18.54 7.30 13.37
N HIS A 36 -17.24 7.17 13.64
CA HIS A 36 -16.67 7.58 14.92
C HIS A 36 -16.97 9.05 15.20
N PHE A 37 -16.62 9.95 14.28
CA PHE A 37 -16.76 11.40 14.44
C PHE A 37 -18.20 11.83 14.74
N VAL A 38 -19.20 11.15 14.17
CA VAL A 38 -20.62 11.51 14.34
C VAL A 38 -21.30 10.77 15.51
N LEU A 39 -21.07 9.47 15.69
CA LEU A 39 -21.82 8.66 16.66
C LEU A 39 -21.02 8.37 17.94
N LEU A 40 -19.75 8.02 17.79
CA LEU A 40 -18.93 7.57 18.90
C LEU A 40 -18.48 8.76 19.77
N THR A 41 -18.16 9.91 19.18
CA THR A 41 -17.85 11.16 19.95
C THR A 41 -19.01 11.60 20.84
N TRP A 42 -20.25 11.48 20.36
CA TRP A 42 -21.45 11.79 21.14
C TRP A 42 -21.67 10.78 22.26
N THR A 43 -21.48 9.50 21.97
CA THR A 43 -21.63 8.42 22.94
C THR A 43 -20.58 8.52 24.05
N ILE A 44 -19.32 8.82 23.68
CA ILE A 44 -18.23 9.06 24.63
C ILE A 44 -18.54 10.32 25.46
N GLY A 45 -18.89 11.45 24.84
CA GLY A 45 -19.20 12.68 25.57
C GLY A 45 -20.38 12.53 26.54
N LEU A 46 -21.41 11.76 26.18
CA LEU A 46 -22.51 11.42 27.09
C LEU A 46 -22.06 10.48 28.22
N GLY A 47 -21.25 9.47 27.91
CA GLY A 47 -20.70 8.53 28.89
C GLY A 47 -19.79 9.21 29.91
N GLU A 48 -18.89 10.08 29.46
CA GLU A 48 -18.01 10.88 30.32
C GLU A 48 -18.81 11.89 31.15
N GLY A 49 -19.84 12.51 30.56
CA GLY A 49 -20.77 13.36 31.29
C GLY A 49 -21.51 12.61 32.41
N LEU A 50 -21.93 11.37 32.14
CA LEU A 50 -22.56 10.49 33.13
C LEU A 50 -21.57 10.07 34.23
N LEU A 51 -20.33 9.74 33.85
CA LEU A 51 -19.26 9.41 34.79
C LEU A 51 -19.01 10.58 35.76
N LEU A 52 -18.87 11.80 35.23
CA LEU A 52 -18.74 13.01 36.03
C LEU A 52 -19.96 13.25 36.93
N TYR A 53 -21.16 13.04 36.40
CA TYR A 53 -22.40 13.19 37.16
C TYR A 53 -22.44 12.25 38.38
N ILE A 54 -21.99 11.00 38.23
CA ILE A 54 -21.92 9.99 39.30
C ILE A 54 -20.80 10.34 40.29
N LEU A 55 -19.56 10.52 39.82
CA LEU A 55 -18.37 10.72 40.66
C LEU A 55 -18.49 11.96 41.55
N PHE A 56 -19.09 13.04 41.04
CA PHE A 56 -19.25 14.28 41.79
C PHE A 56 -20.61 14.41 42.49
N ARG A 57 -21.40 13.32 42.53
CA ARG A 57 -22.73 13.25 43.16
C ARG A 57 -23.63 14.43 42.80
N VAL A 58 -23.63 14.78 41.51
CA VAL A 58 -24.25 16.01 41.01
C VAL A 58 -25.79 15.94 41.06
N TRP A 59 -26.36 14.74 41.21
CA TRP A 59 -27.80 14.51 41.43
C TRP A 59 -28.39 15.36 42.58
N ARG A 60 -27.56 15.82 43.52
CA ARG A 60 -27.98 16.66 44.65
C ARG A 60 -28.14 18.15 44.30
N LEU A 61 -27.68 18.59 43.13
CA LEU A 61 -27.73 19.99 42.66
C LEU A 61 -28.41 20.06 41.29
N ARG A 62 -29.72 20.36 41.30
CA ARG A 62 -30.63 20.30 40.15
C ARG A 62 -30.26 21.24 38.98
N SER A 63 -29.45 22.27 39.21
CA SER A 63 -29.13 23.32 38.22
C SER A 63 -27.82 23.11 37.44
N GLY A 64 -26.96 22.16 37.83
CA GLY A 64 -25.61 22.00 37.24
C GLY A 64 -25.48 20.90 36.19
N THR A 65 -26.48 20.02 36.09
CA THR A 65 -26.40 18.77 35.31
C THR A 65 -26.19 19.01 33.82
N PHE A 66 -26.97 19.92 33.22
CA PHE A 66 -26.93 20.18 31.78
C PHE A 66 -25.57 20.73 31.31
N ARG A 67 -24.91 21.52 32.15
CA ARG A 67 -23.58 22.09 31.86
C ARG A 67 -22.53 20.99 31.70
N ILE A 68 -22.58 19.94 32.52
CA ILE A 68 -21.61 18.83 32.47
C ILE A 68 -21.72 18.11 31.13
N PHE A 69 -22.93 17.69 30.75
CA PHE A 69 -23.16 16.98 29.50
C PHE A 69 -22.81 17.82 28.26
N ILE A 70 -23.20 19.11 28.21
CA ILE A 70 -22.80 19.98 27.10
C ILE A 70 -21.28 20.10 27.03
N SER A 71 -20.63 20.32 28.18
CA SER A 71 -19.18 20.51 28.20
C SER A 71 -18.44 19.27 27.69
N MET A 72 -18.88 18.07 28.08
CA MET A 72 -18.25 16.82 27.64
C MET A 72 -18.52 16.48 26.17
N ILE A 73 -19.73 16.74 25.67
CA ILE A 73 -20.02 16.60 24.24
C ILE A 73 -19.16 17.60 23.45
N ALA A 74 -19.09 18.86 23.89
CA ALA A 74 -18.28 19.87 23.23
C ALA A 74 -16.79 19.53 23.28
N ALA A 75 -16.29 18.97 24.38
CA ALA A 75 -14.91 18.52 24.53
C ALA A 75 -14.56 17.47 23.46
N ASN A 76 -15.34 16.38 23.39
CA ASN A 76 -15.12 15.27 22.47
C ASN A 76 -15.24 15.68 20.99
N VAL A 77 -16.23 16.52 20.66
CA VAL A 77 -16.38 17.02 19.28
C VAL A 77 -15.20 17.93 18.92
N THR A 78 -14.78 18.80 19.83
CA THR A 78 -13.66 19.73 19.60
C THR A 78 -12.34 18.97 19.47
N SER A 79 -12.06 18.00 20.34
CA SER A 79 -10.84 17.20 20.31
C SER A 79 -10.78 16.31 19.07
N ALA A 80 -11.87 15.65 18.69
CA ALA A 80 -11.91 14.87 17.46
C ALA A 80 -11.70 15.73 16.20
N TRP A 81 -12.27 16.94 16.17
CA TRP A 81 -12.12 17.85 15.02
C TRP A 81 -10.69 18.37 14.89
N LEU A 82 -10.11 18.83 16.02
CA LEU A 82 -8.72 19.26 16.05
C LEU A 82 -7.74 18.12 15.79
N GLY A 83 -8.04 16.90 16.27
CA GLY A 83 -7.27 15.70 16.00
C GLY A 83 -7.23 15.37 14.50
N MET A 84 -8.35 15.45 13.80
CA MET A 84 -8.40 15.28 12.34
C MET A 84 -7.53 16.33 11.62
N LEU A 85 -7.60 17.59 12.04
CA LEU A 85 -6.77 18.66 11.46
C LEU A 85 -5.28 18.42 11.73
N PHE A 86 -4.94 17.94 12.92
CA PHE A 86 -3.57 17.59 13.29
C PHE A 86 -3.00 16.48 12.39
N VAL A 87 -3.75 15.38 12.21
CA VAL A 87 -3.32 14.24 11.36
C VAL A 87 -3.10 14.67 9.90
N LYS A 88 -3.90 15.60 9.40
CA LYS A 88 -3.76 16.14 8.02
C LYS A 88 -2.64 17.18 7.88
N ASN A 89 -1.99 17.59 8.97
CA ASN A 89 -0.99 18.65 8.95
C ASN A 89 0.42 18.09 8.77
N ARG A 90 1.33 18.92 8.23
CA ARG A 90 2.75 18.62 8.07
C ARG A 90 3.46 18.33 9.40
N TYR A 91 2.97 18.88 10.52
CA TYR A 91 3.51 18.59 11.84
C TYR A 91 3.38 17.11 12.22
N ALA A 92 2.25 16.46 11.92
CA ALA A 92 2.10 15.03 12.18
C ALA A 92 3.10 14.22 11.35
N ALA A 93 3.29 14.58 10.07
CA ALA A 93 4.31 13.95 9.22
C ALA A 93 5.73 14.16 9.77
N GLN A 94 6.04 15.34 10.34
CA GLN A 94 7.34 15.60 10.95
C GLN A 94 7.58 14.79 12.23
N ILE A 95 6.55 14.58 13.04
CA ILE A 95 6.64 13.76 14.26
C ILE A 95 6.83 12.28 13.92
N MET A 96 6.12 11.79 12.90
CA MET A 96 6.25 10.42 12.42
C MET A 96 7.59 10.15 11.73
N GLY A 97 8.20 11.16 11.11
CA GLY A 97 9.44 11.01 10.36
C GLY A 97 9.25 10.18 9.09
N ASP A 98 10.33 9.54 8.64
CA ASP A 98 10.30 8.62 7.50
C ASP A 98 9.83 7.23 7.94
N VAL A 99 8.53 6.98 7.79
CA VAL A 99 7.90 5.74 8.24
C VAL A 99 8.01 4.66 7.16
N THR A 100 8.57 3.51 7.53
CA THR A 100 8.69 2.31 6.70
C THR A 100 8.07 1.10 7.39
N ILE A 101 7.96 -0.03 6.69
CA ILE A 101 7.50 -1.30 7.31
C ILE A 101 8.33 -1.70 8.54
N GLU A 102 9.58 -1.26 8.63
CA GLU A 102 10.52 -1.59 9.71
C GLU A 102 10.25 -0.80 10.99
N ASN A 103 9.67 0.39 10.89
CA ASN A 103 9.47 1.29 12.03
C ASN A 103 7.99 1.74 12.21
N LEU A 104 7.07 1.18 11.42
CA LEU A 104 5.66 1.54 11.46
C LEU A 104 5.02 1.33 12.84
N ILE A 105 5.31 0.21 13.50
CA ILE A 105 4.75 -0.12 14.82
C ILE A 105 5.14 0.94 15.89
N PRO A 106 6.43 1.24 16.11
CA PRO A 106 6.79 2.28 17.07
C PRO A 106 6.31 3.69 16.66
N ALA A 107 6.29 4.01 15.36
CA ALA A 107 5.74 5.28 14.87
C ALA A 107 4.23 5.41 15.17
N PHE A 108 3.48 4.33 14.96
CA PHE A 108 2.05 4.25 15.31
C PHE A 108 1.81 4.52 16.80
N TRP A 109 2.53 3.83 17.69
CA TRP A 109 2.40 4.04 19.13
C TRP A 109 2.82 5.45 19.58
N THR A 110 3.84 6.02 18.94
CA THR A 110 4.22 7.42 19.17
C THR A 110 3.06 8.35 18.85
N MET A 111 2.38 8.15 17.72
CA MET A 111 1.22 8.97 17.33
C MET A 111 0.02 8.76 18.24
N VAL A 112 -0.24 7.52 18.70
CA VAL A 112 -1.24 7.25 19.73
C VAL A 112 -0.96 8.07 20.99
N TYR A 113 0.29 8.06 21.48
CA TYR A 113 0.65 8.80 22.70
C TYR A 113 0.51 10.32 22.50
N VAL A 114 1.03 10.85 21.39
CA VAL A 114 0.93 12.28 21.06
C VAL A 114 -0.52 12.72 20.97
N THR A 115 -1.36 11.97 20.26
CA THR A 115 -2.79 12.30 20.12
C THR A 115 -3.53 12.16 21.43
N PHE A 116 -3.21 11.16 22.27
CA PHE A 116 -3.77 11.05 23.63
C PHE A 116 -3.47 12.28 24.49
N VAL A 117 -2.20 12.72 24.55
CA VAL A 117 -1.80 13.91 25.32
C VAL A 117 -2.46 15.17 24.76
N LEU A 118 -2.50 15.30 23.43
CA LEU A 118 -3.14 16.44 22.77
C LEU A 118 -4.64 16.52 23.11
N THR A 119 -5.35 15.39 23.06
CA THR A 119 -6.76 15.29 23.48
C THR A 119 -6.94 15.75 24.91
N MET A 120 -6.11 15.28 25.85
CA MET A 120 -6.16 15.72 27.24
C MET A 120 -6.00 17.24 27.38
N ILE A 121 -5.05 17.84 26.66
CA ILE A 121 -4.78 19.29 26.71
C ILE A 121 -5.99 20.07 26.16
N ILE A 122 -6.55 19.62 25.04
CA ILE A 122 -7.70 20.27 24.39
C ILE A 122 -8.94 20.19 25.26
N GLU A 123 -9.17 19.05 25.91
CA GLU A 123 -10.39 18.82 26.68
C GLU A 123 -10.34 19.39 28.09
N PHE A 124 -9.15 19.62 28.65
CA PHE A 124 -8.99 20.13 30.00
C PHE A 124 -9.80 21.40 30.34
N PRO A 125 -9.89 22.44 29.47
CA PRO A 125 -10.75 23.60 29.71
C PRO A 125 -12.23 23.24 29.87
N PHE A 126 -12.72 22.25 29.14
CA PHE A 126 -14.12 21.81 29.22
C PHE A 126 -14.39 21.08 30.54
N PHE A 127 -13.45 20.28 31.03
CA PHE A 127 -13.53 19.68 32.37
C PHE A 127 -13.60 20.75 33.46
N LEU A 128 -12.83 21.85 33.34
CA LEU A 128 -12.89 22.97 34.27
C LEU A 128 -14.27 23.66 34.25
N VAL A 129 -14.84 23.87 33.06
CA VAL A 129 -16.20 24.44 32.90
C VAL A 129 -17.27 23.51 33.46
N ALA A 130 -17.18 22.21 33.18
CA ALA A 130 -18.10 21.20 33.70
C ALA A 130 -18.13 21.24 35.24
N LEU A 131 -16.96 21.27 35.85
CA LEU A 131 -16.77 21.22 37.31
C LEU A 131 -16.83 22.58 38.01
N TYR A 132 -16.99 23.69 37.28
CA TYR A 132 -16.95 25.05 37.83
C TYR A 132 -17.81 25.23 39.10
N GLY A 133 -17.23 25.86 40.13
CA GLY A 133 -17.88 26.11 41.42
C GLY A 133 -17.72 25.00 42.47
N ARG A 134 -16.93 23.95 42.21
CA ARG A 134 -16.57 22.92 43.20
C ARG A 134 -15.32 23.32 44.01
N LYS A 135 -15.12 22.73 45.18
CA LYS A 135 -13.84 22.83 45.93
C LYS A 135 -12.84 21.79 45.38
N TRP A 136 -11.55 22.12 45.38
CA TRP A 136 -10.46 21.26 44.85
C TRP A 136 -10.64 20.92 43.35
N LEU A 137 -10.96 21.94 42.54
CA LEU A 137 -11.26 21.79 41.11
C LEU A 137 -10.16 21.11 40.32
N ILE A 138 -8.94 21.63 40.41
CA ILE A 138 -7.84 21.24 39.52
C ILE A 138 -7.44 19.78 39.78
N PRO A 139 -7.13 19.33 41.03
CA PRO A 139 -6.72 17.94 41.23
C PRO A 139 -7.83 16.93 40.89
N LYS A 140 -9.09 17.28 41.13
CA LYS A 140 -10.22 16.41 40.77
C LYS A 140 -10.48 16.38 39.26
N ALA A 141 -10.30 17.51 38.56
CA ALA A 141 -10.39 17.57 37.12
C ALA A 141 -9.29 16.71 36.47
N VAL A 142 -8.04 16.83 36.95
CA VAL A 142 -6.89 16.04 36.47
C VAL A 142 -7.08 14.53 36.72
N ALA A 143 -7.56 14.13 37.89
CA ALA A 143 -7.83 12.71 38.15
C ALA A 143 -8.97 12.19 37.25
N THR A 144 -10.01 12.99 37.03
CA THR A 144 -11.17 12.54 36.25
C THR A 144 -10.89 12.49 34.75
N ILE A 145 -10.14 13.44 34.21
CA ILE A 145 -9.75 13.43 32.79
C ILE A 145 -8.89 12.19 32.49
N LEU A 146 -7.98 11.81 33.40
CA LEU A 146 -7.20 10.58 33.26
C LEU A 146 -8.06 9.31 33.26
N ILE A 147 -9.02 9.21 34.18
CA ILE A 147 -9.92 8.04 34.25
C ILE A 147 -10.86 7.99 33.03
N ALA A 148 -11.47 9.12 32.68
CA ALA A 148 -12.37 9.24 31.54
C ALA A 148 -11.66 8.83 30.26
N HIS A 149 -10.49 9.42 29.96
CA HIS A 149 -9.74 9.05 28.78
C HIS A 149 -9.20 7.62 28.82
N GLY A 150 -8.82 7.09 29.98
CA GLY A 150 -8.44 5.67 30.10
C GLY A 150 -9.55 4.72 29.63
N ILE A 151 -10.80 5.01 30.02
CA ILE A 151 -11.97 4.23 29.60
C ILE A 151 -12.29 4.50 28.12
N SER A 152 -12.37 5.76 27.72
CA SER A 152 -12.73 6.17 26.35
C SER A 152 -11.73 5.65 25.33
N TYR A 153 -10.42 5.74 25.60
CA TYR A 153 -9.40 5.19 24.71
C TYR A 153 -9.41 3.67 24.66
N THR A 154 -9.74 2.97 25.75
CA THR A 154 -9.91 1.50 25.70
C THR A 154 -11.03 1.12 24.71
N LEU A 155 -12.14 1.86 24.70
CA LEU A 155 -13.23 1.67 23.74
C LEU A 155 -12.81 2.03 22.31
N LEU A 156 -12.05 3.12 22.14
CA LEU A 156 -11.51 3.50 20.83
C LEU A 156 -10.53 2.46 20.29
N PHE A 157 -9.68 1.89 21.14
CA PHE A 157 -8.80 0.80 20.76
C PHE A 157 -9.60 -0.39 20.28
N TYR A 158 -10.64 -0.81 21.00
CA TYR A 158 -11.50 -1.90 20.53
C TYR A 158 -12.18 -1.57 19.17
N TRP A 159 -12.60 -0.32 18.97
CA TRP A 159 -13.19 0.13 17.70
C TRP A 159 -12.20 0.11 16.53
N TYR A 160 -10.95 0.50 16.77
CA TYR A 160 -9.87 0.58 15.77
C TYR A 160 -8.89 -0.60 15.79
N SER A 161 -9.17 -1.62 16.61
CA SER A 161 -8.45 -2.89 16.66
C SER A 161 -9.20 -4.01 15.95
N PRO A 162 -9.55 -3.88 14.68
CA PRO A 162 -9.59 -5.07 13.86
C PRO A 162 -8.16 -5.57 13.65
N ASP A 163 -7.96 -6.86 13.91
CA ASP A 163 -6.70 -7.58 13.64
C ASP A 163 -6.19 -7.35 12.21
N TYR A 164 -7.07 -6.94 11.29
CA TYR A 164 -6.76 -6.67 9.90
C TYR A 164 -6.08 -5.33 9.61
N VAL A 165 -6.03 -4.34 10.50
CA VAL A 165 -5.68 -2.95 10.10
C VAL A 165 -4.19 -2.74 9.81
N MET A 166 -3.33 -3.52 10.47
CA MET A 166 -1.87 -3.48 10.31
C MET A 166 -1.27 -4.87 10.12
N ASN A 167 -2.07 -5.85 9.70
CA ASN A 167 -1.64 -7.25 9.66
C ASN A 167 -0.45 -7.51 8.75
N MET A 168 -0.19 -6.66 7.76
CA MET A 168 1.03 -6.75 6.96
C MET A 168 2.32 -6.60 7.79
N VAL A 169 2.31 -5.86 8.89
CA VAL A 169 3.49 -5.70 9.77
C VAL A 169 3.37 -6.43 11.11
N THR A 170 2.18 -6.92 11.47
CA THR A 170 1.97 -7.68 12.71
C THR A 170 1.87 -9.19 12.51
N GLU A 171 1.45 -9.66 11.34
CA GLU A 171 1.40 -11.10 11.00
C GLU A 171 2.58 -11.58 10.16
N LEU A 172 3.31 -10.67 9.51
CA LEU A 172 4.55 -10.96 8.80
C LEU A 172 5.75 -10.58 9.65
N GLU A 173 6.78 -11.41 9.58
CA GLU A 173 8.10 -11.11 10.10
C GLU A 173 8.80 -10.13 9.14
N VAL A 174 9.11 -8.92 9.62
CA VAL A 174 9.93 -7.96 8.86
C VAL A 174 11.39 -8.39 8.97
N VAL A 175 12.00 -8.74 7.86
CA VAL A 175 13.36 -9.30 7.78
C VAL A 175 14.23 -8.51 6.80
N PRO A 176 15.57 -8.60 6.89
CA PRO A 176 16.46 -8.05 5.86
C PRO A 176 16.24 -8.73 4.50
N ALA A 177 16.44 -7.98 3.41
CA ALA A 177 16.29 -8.50 2.05
C ALA A 177 17.21 -9.71 1.74
N SER A 178 18.39 -9.75 2.37
CA SER A 178 19.35 -10.86 2.24
C SER A 178 18.87 -12.20 2.83
N SER A 179 17.74 -12.22 3.54
CA SER A 179 17.14 -13.46 4.08
C SER A 179 16.30 -14.23 3.06
N PHE A 180 16.06 -13.64 1.89
CA PHE A 180 15.32 -14.26 0.80
C PHE A 180 16.27 -15.10 -0.07
N GLU A 181 15.95 -16.39 -0.21
CA GLU A 181 16.74 -17.35 -1.00
C GLU A 181 16.17 -17.45 -2.42
N ILE A 182 16.42 -16.41 -3.22
CA ILE A 182 15.91 -16.32 -4.58
C ILE A 182 16.78 -17.20 -5.49
N LYS A 183 16.17 -18.21 -6.12
CA LYS A 183 16.89 -19.22 -6.92
C LYS A 183 17.28 -18.76 -8.31
N GLU A 184 16.51 -17.84 -8.87
CA GLU A 184 16.74 -17.28 -10.19
C GLU A 184 17.29 -15.87 -10.05
N ASP A 185 18.09 -15.45 -11.03
CA ASP A 185 18.64 -14.10 -11.05
C ASP A 185 17.63 -13.11 -11.64
N TYR A 186 17.48 -11.97 -10.98
CA TYR A 186 16.50 -10.93 -11.31
C TYR A 186 17.06 -9.53 -11.06
N ASP A 187 16.88 -8.68 -12.06
CA ASP A 187 17.12 -7.25 -11.97
C ASP A 187 15.83 -6.53 -11.57
N LEU A 188 15.94 -5.61 -10.61
CA LEU A 188 14.90 -4.68 -10.20
C LEU A 188 15.16 -3.30 -10.82
N TYR A 189 14.25 -2.88 -11.69
CA TYR A 189 14.25 -1.53 -12.26
C TYR A 189 13.20 -0.67 -11.57
N TYR A 190 13.56 0.56 -11.18
CA TYR A 190 12.64 1.47 -10.51
C TYR A 190 13.05 2.93 -10.67
N ILE A 191 12.09 3.83 -10.48
CA ILE A 191 12.34 5.28 -10.49
C ILE A 191 12.84 5.69 -9.10
N SER A 192 13.92 6.48 -9.02
CA SER A 192 14.48 7.00 -7.78
C SER A 192 13.49 7.84 -6.97
N GLN A 193 13.70 7.99 -5.66
CA GLN A 193 12.81 8.78 -4.78
C GLN A 193 12.67 10.25 -5.20
N ASP A 194 13.72 10.83 -5.77
CA ASP A 194 13.73 12.19 -6.31
C ASP A 194 13.12 12.30 -7.71
N ARG A 195 12.72 11.16 -8.30
CA ARG A 195 12.13 11.01 -9.63
C ARG A 195 13.01 11.46 -10.79
N LYS A 196 14.33 11.54 -10.59
CA LYS A 196 15.28 12.01 -11.61
C LYS A 196 15.98 10.89 -12.36
N TYR A 197 16.01 9.67 -11.81
CA TYR A 197 16.76 8.57 -12.37
C TYR A 197 15.93 7.30 -12.44
N VAL A 198 16.24 6.47 -13.42
CA VAL A 198 15.88 5.05 -13.41
C VAL A 198 17.08 4.29 -12.89
N LEU A 199 16.85 3.52 -11.85
CA LEU A 199 17.85 2.72 -11.19
C LEU A 199 17.61 1.24 -11.50
N ARG A 200 18.71 0.49 -11.59
CA ARG A 200 18.71 -0.97 -11.55
C ARG A 200 19.43 -1.41 -10.27
N SER A 201 18.93 -2.45 -9.64
CA SER A 201 19.57 -3.12 -8.50
C SER A 201 19.22 -4.60 -8.54
N ASP A 202 19.89 -5.41 -7.72
CA ASP A 202 19.38 -6.74 -7.40
C ASP A 202 18.17 -6.65 -6.44
N LEU A 203 17.52 -7.81 -6.21
CA LEU A 203 16.38 -7.93 -5.28
C LEU A 203 16.78 -7.85 -3.79
N THR A 204 18.08 -7.78 -3.47
CA THR A 204 18.57 -7.46 -2.12
C THR A 204 18.76 -5.95 -1.91
N GLY A 205 18.57 -5.15 -2.96
CA GLY A 205 18.78 -3.71 -2.95
C GLY A 205 20.24 -3.31 -3.11
N ASN A 206 21.14 -4.24 -3.45
CA ASN A 206 22.55 -3.99 -3.70
C ASN A 206 22.80 -3.77 -5.21
N ASN A 207 24.07 -3.52 -5.57
CA ASN A 207 24.50 -3.34 -6.96
C ASN A 207 23.71 -2.26 -7.72
N LYS A 208 23.44 -1.14 -7.05
CA LYS A 208 22.66 -0.03 -7.62
C LYS A 208 23.44 0.68 -8.73
N GLU A 209 22.79 0.81 -9.88
CA GLU A 209 23.30 1.58 -11.01
C GLU A 209 22.22 2.49 -11.60
N VAL A 210 22.65 3.53 -12.31
CA VAL A 210 21.76 4.44 -13.03
C VAL A 210 21.64 3.97 -14.48
N VAL A 211 20.43 3.58 -14.88
CA VAL A 211 20.11 3.10 -16.24
C VAL A 211 19.76 4.27 -17.16
N ALA A 212 19.01 5.24 -16.65
CA ALA A 212 18.58 6.40 -17.43
C ALA A 212 18.36 7.64 -16.56
N THR A 213 18.55 8.83 -17.14
CA THR A 213 18.15 10.11 -16.53
C THR A 213 16.79 10.54 -17.07
N LEU A 214 15.91 10.96 -16.17
CA LEU A 214 14.55 11.38 -16.45
C LEU A 214 14.50 12.91 -16.62
N ASP A 215 14.88 13.39 -17.80
CA ASP A 215 14.71 14.78 -18.21
C ASP A 215 13.47 14.90 -19.11
N MET A 216 12.36 15.35 -18.54
CA MET A 216 11.05 15.42 -19.22
C MET A 216 10.10 16.43 -18.58
N ASP A 217 9.18 16.97 -19.38
CA ASP A 217 8.19 17.98 -18.98
C ASP A 217 7.02 17.43 -18.12
N GLY A 218 7.11 16.18 -17.64
CA GLY A 218 6.05 15.49 -16.90
C GLY A 218 6.53 14.88 -15.59
N VAL A 219 5.59 14.54 -14.70
CA VAL A 219 5.89 13.82 -13.46
C VAL A 219 5.93 12.32 -13.75
N PRO A 220 7.09 11.64 -13.61
CA PRO A 220 7.18 10.19 -13.78
C PRO A 220 6.28 9.49 -12.76
N ASP A 221 5.41 8.58 -13.20
CA ASP A 221 4.52 7.80 -12.32
C ASP A 221 5.11 6.42 -12.02
N ARG A 222 5.45 5.66 -13.07
CA ARG A 222 5.99 4.27 -12.97
C ARG A 222 6.75 3.84 -14.23
N LEU A 223 7.46 2.73 -14.13
CA LEU A 223 8.02 2.01 -15.28
C LEU A 223 7.06 0.94 -15.81
N CYS A 224 7.18 0.65 -17.10
CA CYS A 224 6.44 -0.40 -17.78
C CYS A 224 7.37 -1.12 -18.77
N ALA A 225 7.36 -2.45 -18.74
CA ALA A 225 8.07 -3.28 -19.70
C ALA A 225 7.10 -3.83 -20.75
N TYR A 226 7.47 -3.73 -22.03
CA TYR A 226 6.66 -4.25 -23.13
C TYR A 226 7.47 -5.15 -24.05
N PRO A 227 6.91 -6.30 -24.46
CA PRO A 227 7.55 -7.16 -25.45
C PRO A 227 7.64 -6.42 -26.79
N ARG A 228 8.77 -6.59 -27.48
CA ARG A 228 8.99 -5.95 -28.77
C ARG A 228 7.99 -6.44 -29.81
N LYS A 229 7.59 -5.53 -30.70
CA LYS A 229 6.75 -5.86 -31.86
C LYS A 229 7.64 -6.12 -33.05
N VAL A 230 7.56 -7.33 -33.60
CA VAL A 230 8.17 -7.66 -34.88
C VAL A 230 7.19 -7.28 -35.98
N VAL A 231 7.67 -6.51 -36.93
CA VAL A 231 6.90 -6.09 -38.10
C VAL A 231 7.18 -7.10 -39.21
N GLU A 232 6.17 -7.87 -39.60
CA GLU A 232 6.28 -8.82 -40.71
C GLU A 232 5.55 -8.28 -41.93
N GLU A 233 6.24 -8.23 -43.07
CA GLU A 233 5.61 -7.95 -44.35
C GLU A 233 5.05 -9.25 -44.93
N ILE A 234 3.72 -9.31 -45.08
CA ILE A 234 3.07 -10.42 -45.78
C ILE A 234 2.86 -9.95 -47.23
N GLN A 235 3.52 -10.59 -48.19
CA GLN A 235 3.12 -10.50 -49.59
C GLN A 235 1.82 -11.28 -49.77
N GLU A 236 0.70 -10.58 -49.98
CA GLU A 236 -0.49 -11.23 -50.53
C GLU A 236 -0.18 -11.71 -51.96
N GLY A 237 -0.61 -12.94 -52.26
CA GLY A 237 -0.32 -13.62 -53.53
C GLY A 237 -0.62 -12.76 -54.76
N LYS A 238 0.11 -13.06 -55.85
CA LYS A 238 0.08 -12.42 -57.17
C LYS A 238 -1.34 -12.02 -57.63
N GLU A 239 -1.84 -10.85 -57.21
CA GLU A 239 -2.89 -10.05 -57.88
C GLU A 239 -3.33 -8.78 -57.11
N LYS A 240 -2.71 -8.40 -55.98
CA LYS A 240 -2.99 -7.10 -55.34
C LYS A 240 -1.69 -6.35 -54.99
N GLU A 241 -1.49 -5.22 -55.64
CA GLU A 241 -0.42 -4.25 -55.32
C GLU A 241 -0.70 -3.61 -53.96
N GLY A 242 -0.26 -4.27 -52.89
CA GLY A 242 -0.27 -3.71 -51.55
C GLY A 242 0.53 -4.59 -50.60
N HIS A 243 1.70 -4.13 -50.17
CA HIS A 243 2.42 -4.78 -49.07
C HIS A 243 1.61 -4.56 -47.80
N LYS A 244 1.12 -5.64 -47.18
CA LYS A 244 0.38 -5.55 -45.94
C LYS A 244 1.33 -5.87 -44.79
N THR A 245 1.70 -4.83 -44.06
CA THR A 245 2.55 -4.94 -42.89
C THR A 245 1.71 -5.37 -41.69
N VAL A 246 2.06 -6.49 -41.05
CA VAL A 246 1.40 -6.98 -39.82
C VAL A 246 2.42 -6.95 -38.68
N SER A 247 2.17 -6.16 -37.64
CA SER A 247 3.00 -6.16 -36.44
C SER A 247 2.52 -7.23 -35.45
N ARG A 248 3.39 -8.17 -35.07
CA ARG A 248 3.13 -9.19 -34.04
C ARG A 248 4.00 -8.98 -32.81
N VAL A 249 3.48 -9.28 -31.63
CA VAL A 249 4.25 -9.28 -30.37
C VAL A 249 5.18 -10.50 -30.39
N CYS A 250 6.48 -10.29 -30.19
CA CYS A 250 7.48 -11.36 -30.16
C CYS A 250 8.18 -11.40 -28.80
N TRP A 251 7.90 -12.43 -28.02
CA TRP A 251 8.51 -12.67 -26.71
C TRP A 251 10.01 -12.96 -26.81
N GLU A 252 10.42 -13.64 -27.87
CA GLU A 252 11.82 -14.00 -28.14
C GLU A 252 12.66 -12.79 -28.56
N SER A 253 12.00 -11.73 -29.03
CA SER A 253 12.67 -10.48 -29.31
C SER A 253 12.97 -9.69 -28.03
N GLY A 254 12.61 -10.13 -26.83
CA GLY A 254 12.88 -9.37 -25.61
C GLY A 254 11.99 -8.13 -25.44
N PHE A 255 12.38 -7.27 -24.50
CA PHE A 255 11.54 -6.21 -23.97
C PHE A 255 12.18 -4.84 -24.03
N ASP A 256 11.33 -3.83 -24.20
CA ASP A 256 11.66 -2.41 -24.11
C ASP A 256 11.12 -1.83 -22.80
N LEU A 257 11.86 -0.89 -22.22
CA LEU A 257 11.51 -0.21 -20.99
C LEU A 257 10.93 1.16 -21.31
N TYR A 258 9.75 1.43 -20.76
CA TYR A 258 9.04 2.70 -20.88
C TYR A 258 8.82 3.32 -19.51
N VAL A 259 8.64 4.63 -19.50
CA VAL A 259 8.11 5.37 -18.34
C VAL A 259 6.73 5.90 -18.68
N LEU A 260 5.79 5.68 -17.77
CA LEU A 260 4.50 6.34 -17.77
C LEU A 260 4.62 7.61 -16.95
N MET A 261 4.23 8.75 -17.52
CA MET A 261 4.33 10.06 -16.88
C MET A 261 3.01 10.82 -16.98
N ASN A 262 2.75 11.70 -16.02
CA ASN A 262 1.63 12.63 -16.05
C ASN A 262 2.11 14.01 -16.53
N VAL A 263 1.56 14.45 -17.67
CA VAL A 263 1.78 15.78 -18.26
C VAL A 263 0.46 16.52 -18.24
N ASP A 264 0.34 17.54 -17.37
CA ASP A 264 -0.87 18.38 -17.24
C ASP A 264 -2.18 17.59 -17.06
N GLY A 265 -2.14 16.49 -16.29
CA GLY A 265 -3.28 15.62 -16.04
C GLY A 265 -3.47 14.51 -17.08
N VAL A 266 -2.67 14.48 -18.15
CA VAL A 266 -2.73 13.47 -19.20
C VAL A 266 -1.56 12.51 -19.07
N TYR A 267 -1.87 11.21 -18.99
CA TYR A 267 -0.85 10.17 -18.92
C TYR A 267 -0.28 9.85 -20.30
N LYS A 268 1.05 9.87 -20.42
CA LYS A 268 1.81 9.56 -21.64
C LYS A 268 2.90 8.55 -21.35
N THR A 269 3.20 7.69 -22.32
CA THR A 269 4.33 6.76 -22.25
C THR A 269 5.49 7.27 -23.10
N ARG A 270 6.71 7.10 -22.61
CA ARG A 270 7.96 7.41 -23.33
C ARG A 270 8.91 6.23 -23.22
N LEU A 271 9.50 5.85 -24.34
CA LEU A 271 10.55 4.84 -24.41
C LEU A 271 11.81 5.37 -23.70
N LEU A 272 12.39 4.55 -22.82
CA LEU A 272 13.61 4.86 -22.09
C LEU A 272 14.80 4.05 -22.58
N CYS A 273 14.61 2.73 -22.75
CA CYS A 273 15.66 1.81 -23.14
C CYS A 273 15.07 0.73 -24.04
N GLU A 274 15.64 0.59 -25.23
CA GLU A 274 15.33 -0.53 -26.12
C GLU A 274 16.11 -1.77 -25.69
N ASN A 275 15.50 -2.94 -25.82
CA ASN A 275 16.15 -4.23 -25.52
C ASN A 275 16.78 -4.28 -24.10
N PHE A 276 16.08 -3.72 -23.11
CA PHE A 276 16.62 -3.61 -21.75
C PHE A 276 16.74 -4.99 -21.07
N SER A 277 15.92 -5.95 -21.49
CA SER A 277 15.95 -7.31 -20.94
C SER A 277 15.40 -8.32 -21.95
N PRO A 278 15.95 -9.55 -21.98
CA PRO A 278 15.38 -10.65 -22.76
C PRO A 278 14.01 -11.11 -22.22
N GLN A 279 13.74 -10.95 -20.92
CA GLN A 279 12.50 -11.42 -20.31
C GLN A 279 12.06 -10.52 -19.16
N SER A 280 10.83 -9.99 -19.23
CA SER A 280 10.21 -9.23 -18.15
C SER A 280 8.87 -9.84 -17.75
N ALA A 281 8.48 -9.63 -16.50
CA ALA A 281 7.16 -10.02 -16.04
C ALA A 281 6.06 -9.26 -16.80
N VAL A 282 4.97 -9.96 -17.14
CA VAL A 282 3.85 -9.40 -17.90
C VAL A 282 2.51 -9.67 -17.25
N ALA A 283 1.53 -8.82 -17.55
CA ALA A 283 0.15 -9.05 -17.16
C ALA A 283 -0.45 -10.15 -18.05
N LEU A 284 -0.71 -11.30 -17.43
CA LEU A 284 -1.40 -12.43 -18.05
C LEU A 284 -2.82 -12.51 -17.50
N TRP A 285 -3.79 -12.76 -18.38
CA TRP A 285 -5.17 -13.07 -17.98
C TRP A 285 -5.59 -14.37 -18.65
N ASP A 286 -5.87 -15.39 -17.83
CA ASP A 286 -6.17 -16.76 -18.26
C ASP A 286 -5.06 -17.37 -19.15
N GLY A 287 -3.80 -17.05 -18.81
CA GLY A 287 -2.62 -17.46 -19.57
C GLY A 287 -2.39 -16.70 -20.88
N VAL A 288 -3.24 -15.73 -21.20
CA VAL A 288 -3.13 -14.93 -22.44
C VAL A 288 -2.62 -13.54 -22.11
N TYR A 289 -1.58 -13.11 -22.83
CA TYR A 289 -1.09 -11.74 -22.79
C TYR A 289 -2.10 -10.78 -23.39
N LYS A 290 -2.39 -9.70 -22.67
CA LYS A 290 -3.45 -8.77 -23.05
C LYS A 290 -2.98 -7.55 -23.85
N GLY A 291 -1.67 -7.33 -24.04
CA GLY A 291 -1.14 -6.33 -24.99
C GLY A 291 -1.49 -4.88 -24.72
N TYR A 292 -2.07 -4.56 -23.57
CA TYR A 292 -2.52 -3.21 -23.26
C TYR A 292 -1.41 -2.41 -22.58
N TRP A 293 -1.34 -1.13 -22.95
CA TRP A 293 -0.56 -0.15 -22.21
C TRP A 293 -1.16 0.06 -20.82
N ASP A 294 -0.30 0.22 -19.81
CA ASP A 294 -0.72 0.68 -18.50
C ASP A 294 -1.30 2.09 -18.66
N THR A 295 -2.57 2.25 -18.31
CA THR A 295 -3.26 3.54 -18.24
C THR A 295 -3.48 3.94 -16.79
N ASN A 296 -3.85 5.20 -16.55
CA ASN A 296 -4.06 5.73 -15.20
C ASN A 296 -4.99 4.83 -14.36
N THR A 297 -4.54 4.48 -13.14
CA THR A 297 -5.26 3.87 -11.99
C THR A 297 -6.10 2.59 -12.19
N ASP A 298 -6.51 2.27 -13.42
CA ASP A 298 -7.46 1.19 -13.69
C ASP A 298 -6.82 -0.20 -13.74
N ARG A 299 -5.49 -0.31 -13.61
CA ARG A 299 -4.76 -1.60 -13.73
C ARG A 299 -3.71 -1.85 -12.66
N ASP A 300 -3.64 -0.98 -11.66
CA ASP A 300 -2.77 -1.20 -10.50
C ASP A 300 -3.35 -2.24 -9.56
N HIS A 301 -4.66 -2.47 -9.70
CA HIS A 301 -5.40 -3.54 -9.11
C HIS A 301 -5.51 -4.70 -10.10
N GLY A 302 -5.54 -5.92 -9.60
CA GLY A 302 -5.47 -7.13 -10.40
C GLY A 302 -4.38 -8.09 -9.93
N ASN A 303 -4.26 -9.20 -10.65
CA ASN A 303 -3.18 -10.15 -10.45
C ASN A 303 -1.82 -9.47 -10.69
N PHE A 304 -0.84 -9.85 -9.89
CA PHE A 304 0.54 -9.46 -10.13
C PHE A 304 0.99 -9.93 -11.52
N ARG A 305 1.89 -9.17 -12.13
CA ARG A 305 2.56 -9.59 -13.37
C ARG A 305 3.41 -10.81 -13.07
N SER A 306 3.57 -11.73 -14.01
CA SER A 306 4.42 -12.91 -13.77
C SER A 306 5.24 -13.30 -14.99
N PHE A 307 6.19 -14.20 -14.76
CA PHE A 307 6.97 -14.86 -15.81
C PHE A 307 6.28 -16.14 -16.32
N GLY A 308 5.05 -16.43 -15.86
CA GLY A 308 4.28 -17.64 -16.23
C GLY A 308 4.65 -18.91 -15.45
N ASN A 309 5.50 -18.80 -14.43
CA ASN A 309 6.05 -19.90 -13.62
C ASN A 309 5.44 -20.00 -12.20
N THR A 310 4.33 -19.31 -11.94
CA THR A 310 3.64 -19.27 -10.63
C THR A 310 2.96 -20.60 -10.37
N THR A 311 3.26 -21.25 -9.23
CA THR A 311 2.79 -22.63 -8.98
C THR A 311 1.93 -22.78 -7.74
N LYS A 312 2.22 -22.05 -6.65
CA LYS A 312 1.58 -22.29 -5.36
C LYS A 312 0.79 -21.10 -4.84
N TRP A 313 1.26 -19.88 -5.08
CA TRP A 313 0.62 -18.67 -4.58
C TRP A 313 0.23 -17.73 -5.71
N ILE A 314 -0.85 -16.97 -5.50
CA ILE A 314 -1.30 -15.92 -6.42
C ILE A 314 -1.46 -14.64 -5.62
N PHE A 315 -0.87 -13.55 -6.11
CA PHE A 315 -0.97 -12.22 -5.52
C PHE A 315 -1.93 -11.36 -6.32
N PHE A 316 -2.82 -10.68 -5.61
CA PHE A 316 -3.81 -9.79 -6.20
C PHE A 316 -3.84 -8.47 -5.42
N SER A 317 -3.57 -7.37 -6.11
CA SER A 317 -3.79 -6.04 -5.53
C SER A 317 -5.25 -5.62 -5.71
N GLU A 318 -5.93 -5.23 -4.65
CA GLU A 318 -7.29 -4.71 -4.76
C GLU A 318 -7.31 -3.23 -5.14
N TYR A 319 -8.46 -2.79 -5.69
CA TYR A 319 -8.69 -1.37 -5.97
C TYR A 319 -8.61 -0.53 -4.68
N TRP A 320 -9.03 -1.15 -3.57
CA TRP A 320 -8.90 -0.60 -2.24
C TRP A 320 -7.72 -1.31 -1.55
N PRO A 321 -6.94 -0.63 -0.68
CA PRO A 321 -5.52 -0.93 -0.41
C PRO A 321 -5.02 -2.37 -0.14
N PRO A 322 -5.80 -3.34 0.37
CA PRO A 322 -5.29 -4.69 0.64
C PRO A 322 -4.59 -5.41 -0.52
N LEU A 323 -3.62 -6.23 -0.13
CA LEU A 323 -3.04 -7.30 -0.92
C LEU A 323 -3.74 -8.61 -0.54
N LEU A 324 -4.31 -9.30 -1.53
CA LEU A 324 -4.85 -10.64 -1.36
C LEU A 324 -3.82 -11.64 -1.84
N VAL A 325 -3.60 -12.66 -1.01
CA VAL A 325 -2.65 -13.74 -1.27
C VAL A 325 -3.41 -15.06 -1.19
N TYR A 326 -3.51 -15.75 -2.31
CA TYR A 326 -4.27 -16.99 -2.45
C TYR A 326 -3.33 -18.18 -2.52
N GLN A 327 -3.62 -19.22 -1.75
CA GLN A 327 -2.97 -20.51 -1.95
C GLN A 327 -3.72 -21.32 -3.01
N VAL A 328 -3.03 -21.68 -4.09
CA VAL A 328 -3.57 -22.54 -5.13
C VAL A 328 -3.62 -23.98 -4.60
N LYS A 329 -4.83 -24.49 -4.33
CA LYS A 329 -5.04 -25.94 -4.17
C LYS A 329 -5.02 -26.56 -5.56
N SER A 330 -4.28 -27.66 -5.73
CA SER A 330 -4.25 -28.41 -6.99
C SER A 330 -5.68 -28.82 -7.38
N VAL A 331 -6.24 -28.18 -8.40
CA VAL A 331 -7.43 -28.70 -9.10
C VAL A 331 -6.91 -29.65 -10.17
N PRO A 332 -7.38 -30.90 -10.28
CA PRO A 332 -6.97 -31.77 -11.37
C PRO A 332 -7.39 -31.13 -12.69
N HIS A 333 -6.42 -30.90 -13.58
CA HIS A 333 -6.67 -30.36 -14.91
C HIS A 333 -7.60 -31.29 -15.70
N THR A 334 -8.88 -30.96 -15.78
CA THR A 334 -9.73 -31.37 -16.90
C THR A 334 -10.01 -30.14 -17.73
N SER A 335 -9.55 -30.21 -18.98
CA SER A 335 -9.52 -29.16 -20.01
C SER A 335 -10.90 -28.72 -20.53
N ALA A 336 -11.96 -28.85 -19.73
CA ALA A 336 -13.35 -28.65 -20.16
C ALA A 336 -14.07 -27.42 -19.57
N GLU A 337 -13.56 -26.76 -18.52
CA GLU A 337 -14.24 -25.62 -17.87
C GLU A 337 -13.63 -24.24 -18.20
N LYS A 338 -13.08 -24.06 -19.41
CA LYS A 338 -12.63 -22.75 -19.93
C LYS A 338 -13.72 -21.96 -20.66
N GLN A 339 -14.97 -22.07 -20.23
CA GLN A 339 -16.12 -21.39 -20.86
C GLN A 339 -17.03 -20.69 -19.84
N SER A 340 -16.48 -19.79 -19.03
CA SER A 340 -17.20 -18.57 -18.62
C SER A 340 -16.21 -17.56 -18.07
N GLY A 341 -16.41 -16.27 -18.40
CA GLY A 341 -15.49 -15.15 -18.12
C GLY A 341 -15.34 -14.75 -16.65
N PHE A 342 -15.45 -15.70 -15.73
CA PHE A 342 -15.13 -15.58 -14.32
C PHE A 342 -14.62 -16.98 -13.93
N THR A 343 -13.30 -17.20 -13.94
CA THR A 343 -12.76 -18.37 -13.24
C THR A 343 -13.03 -18.15 -11.76
N LEU A 344 -14.19 -18.64 -11.33
CA LEU A 344 -14.57 -18.75 -9.94
C LEU A 344 -13.44 -19.53 -9.26
N TYR A 345 -12.78 -18.87 -8.33
CA TYR A 345 -11.73 -19.39 -7.48
C TYR A 345 -12.07 -20.82 -7.02
N PRO A 346 -11.10 -21.76 -7.01
CA PRO A 346 -11.37 -23.14 -6.60
C PRO A 346 -12.09 -23.15 -5.25
N GLU A 347 -13.22 -23.86 -5.16
CA GLU A 347 -13.92 -24.06 -3.89
C GLU A 347 -12.93 -24.55 -2.82
N GLY A 348 -12.87 -23.85 -1.69
CA GLY A 348 -11.97 -24.17 -0.58
C GLY A 348 -10.56 -23.58 -0.65
N SER A 349 -10.30 -22.61 -1.54
CA SER A 349 -9.07 -21.79 -1.51
C SER A 349 -9.03 -20.93 -0.24
N PHE A 350 -7.94 -21.00 0.53
CA PHE A 350 -7.69 -20.06 1.62
C PHE A 350 -6.99 -18.83 1.05
N TYR A 351 -7.48 -17.65 1.41
CA TYR A 351 -6.83 -16.39 1.09
C TYR A 351 -6.45 -15.65 2.38
N THR A 352 -5.31 -14.99 2.36
CA THR A 352 -4.89 -14.06 3.40
C THR A 352 -4.94 -12.65 2.83
N ILE A 353 -5.49 -11.73 3.62
CA ILE A 353 -5.49 -10.30 3.29
C ILE A 353 -4.35 -9.67 4.07
N TYR A 354 -3.47 -8.92 3.42
CA TYR A 354 -2.48 -8.07 4.08
C TYR A 354 -2.76 -6.59 3.79
N GLN A 355 -2.74 -5.75 4.82
CA GLN A 355 -2.90 -4.31 4.66
C GLN A 355 -2.23 -3.50 5.76
N VAL A 356 -2.02 -2.21 5.44
CA VAL A 356 -1.63 -1.16 6.37
C VAL A 356 -2.61 0.01 6.19
N GLN A 357 -3.58 0.14 7.10
CA GLN A 357 -4.64 1.15 7.07
C GLN A 357 -4.86 1.79 8.44
N THR A 358 -3.85 2.42 9.02
CA THR A 358 -4.04 3.15 10.29
C THR A 358 -4.75 4.49 10.06
N PRO A 359 -5.27 5.14 11.13
CA PRO A 359 -5.76 6.51 11.04
C PRO A 359 -4.71 7.52 10.53
N PHE A 360 -3.41 7.19 10.60
CA PHE A 360 -2.30 8.07 10.23
C PHE A 360 -1.68 7.73 8.88
N ILE A 361 -1.70 6.45 8.51
CA ILE A 361 -0.94 5.88 7.39
C ILE A 361 -1.81 4.86 6.66
N GLN A 362 -1.93 5.05 5.35
CA GLN A 362 -2.56 4.12 4.44
C GLN A 362 -1.57 3.80 3.33
N TRP A 363 -1.21 2.53 3.20
CA TRP A 363 -0.27 2.09 2.16
C TRP A 363 -0.95 1.13 1.19
N PRO A 364 -1.35 1.60 0.00
CA PRO A 364 -1.80 0.70 -1.06
C PRO A 364 -0.64 -0.12 -1.60
N VAL A 365 -0.96 -1.31 -2.10
CA VAL A 365 -0.03 -2.15 -2.88
C VAL A 365 -0.24 -1.89 -4.37
N ARG A 366 0.84 -1.65 -5.11
CA ARG A 366 0.80 -1.32 -6.54
C ARG A 366 1.97 -1.97 -7.28
N ASN A 367 1.84 -2.10 -8.61
CA ASN A 367 2.93 -2.53 -9.49
C ASN A 367 3.55 -3.89 -9.09
N GLY A 368 2.71 -4.82 -8.63
CA GLY A 368 3.16 -6.11 -8.16
C GLY A 368 3.66 -7.03 -9.27
N THR A 369 4.72 -7.77 -8.98
CA THR A 369 5.29 -8.84 -9.79
C THR A 369 5.46 -10.09 -8.95
N ASP A 370 5.01 -11.21 -9.48
CA ASP A 370 5.20 -12.56 -8.95
C ASP A 370 6.41 -13.19 -9.64
N ILE A 371 7.36 -13.67 -8.84
CA ILE A 371 8.64 -14.21 -9.29
C ILE A 371 8.83 -15.66 -8.83
N ALA A 372 9.83 -16.34 -9.39
CA ALA A 372 10.13 -17.72 -9.02
C ALA A 372 10.32 -17.90 -7.51
N GLY A 373 9.79 -19.00 -6.98
CA GLY A 373 9.74 -19.25 -5.54
C GLY A 373 8.46 -18.72 -4.87
N ASP A 374 7.49 -18.26 -5.67
CA ASP A 374 6.20 -17.71 -5.21
C ASP A 374 6.39 -16.46 -4.32
N TYR A 375 7.37 -15.61 -4.67
CA TYR A 375 7.60 -14.32 -4.00
C TYR A 375 6.86 -13.19 -4.71
N GLY A 376 6.28 -12.28 -3.93
CA GLY A 376 5.65 -11.06 -4.46
C GLY A 376 6.55 -9.83 -4.28
N VAL A 377 6.94 -9.18 -5.37
CA VAL A 377 7.67 -7.90 -5.38
C VAL A 377 6.72 -6.76 -5.76
N PHE A 378 6.59 -5.72 -4.94
CA PHE A 378 5.59 -4.67 -5.17
C PHE A 378 5.96 -3.33 -4.55
N LEU A 379 5.31 -2.26 -5.00
CA LEU A 379 5.34 -0.95 -4.38
C LEU A 379 4.29 -0.91 -3.24
N LEU A 380 4.74 -0.64 -2.03
CA LEU A 380 3.91 -0.41 -0.85
C LEU A 380 3.91 1.09 -0.50
N GLY A 381 2.72 1.66 -0.39
CA GLY A 381 2.56 3.05 0.01
C GLY A 381 3.09 4.01 -1.03
N LYS A 382 3.90 4.97 -0.59
CA LYS A 382 4.41 6.04 -1.46
C LYS A 382 5.59 5.58 -2.28
N ASP A 383 6.59 4.98 -1.64
CA ASP A 383 7.92 4.80 -2.22
C ASP A 383 8.68 3.58 -1.69
N GLN A 384 8.01 2.63 -1.03
CA GLN A 384 8.67 1.44 -0.47
C GLN A 384 8.50 0.29 -1.44
N ILE A 385 9.59 -0.23 -1.99
CA ILE A 385 9.54 -1.44 -2.81
C ILE A 385 9.86 -2.61 -1.90
N CYS A 386 8.93 -3.56 -1.80
CA CYS A 386 9.00 -4.68 -0.88
C CYS A 386 8.99 -6.01 -1.62
N ILE A 387 9.57 -7.04 -1.00
CA ILE A 387 9.42 -8.45 -1.36
C ILE A 387 8.71 -9.21 -0.23
N LEU A 388 7.79 -10.11 -0.57
CA LEU A 388 7.00 -10.90 0.38
C LEU A 388 7.09 -12.39 0.07
N ASP A 389 7.34 -13.18 1.12
CA ASP A 389 7.27 -14.64 1.12
C ASP A 389 6.02 -15.06 1.92
N PRO A 390 4.95 -15.52 1.25
CA PRO A 390 3.72 -15.88 1.93
C PRO A 390 3.83 -17.23 2.67
N GLU A 391 4.75 -18.10 2.25
CA GLU A 391 4.97 -19.41 2.87
C GLU A 391 5.66 -19.25 4.23
N LYS A 392 6.75 -18.49 4.27
CA LYS A 392 7.51 -18.20 5.50
C LYS A 392 6.93 -17.04 6.30
N LYS A 393 5.89 -16.36 5.78
CA LYS A 393 5.29 -15.13 6.35
C LYS A 393 6.33 -14.04 6.60
N ARG A 394 7.13 -13.72 5.59
CA ARG A 394 8.19 -12.71 5.68
C ARG A 394 7.97 -11.58 4.69
N ILE A 395 8.42 -10.39 5.07
CA ILE A 395 8.46 -9.22 4.20
C ILE A 395 9.77 -8.47 4.40
N ALA A 396 10.34 -7.94 3.32
CA ALA A 396 11.52 -7.08 3.38
C ALA A 396 11.33 -5.82 2.52
N LEU A 397 11.90 -4.72 2.98
CA LEU A 397 12.10 -3.50 2.19
C LEU A 397 13.38 -3.68 1.37
N ILE A 398 13.25 -3.67 0.04
CA ILE A 398 14.39 -3.93 -0.86
C ILE A 398 14.91 -2.66 -1.55
N ALA A 399 14.03 -1.68 -1.79
CA ALA A 399 14.43 -0.41 -2.37
C ALA A 399 13.46 0.72 -2.01
N ARG A 400 13.92 1.96 -2.23
CA ARG A 400 13.08 3.15 -2.12
C ARG A 400 12.95 3.82 -3.48
N GLY A 401 11.71 4.01 -3.95
CA GLY A 401 11.41 4.52 -5.29
C GLY A 401 10.01 4.17 -5.78
N PHE A 402 9.77 4.29 -7.08
CA PHE A 402 8.45 4.13 -7.69
C PHE A 402 8.45 3.18 -8.88
N GLY A 403 7.31 2.53 -9.11
CA GLY A 403 7.03 1.75 -10.31
C GLY A 403 8.03 0.63 -10.58
N PRO A 404 8.19 -0.34 -9.65
CA PRO A 404 9.10 -1.46 -9.84
C PRO A 404 8.73 -2.28 -11.07
N VAL A 405 9.76 -2.69 -11.80
CA VAL A 405 9.72 -3.68 -12.90
C VAL A 405 10.78 -4.71 -12.59
N VAL A 406 10.39 -5.98 -12.49
CA VAL A 406 11.32 -7.09 -12.33
C VAL A 406 11.53 -7.76 -13.69
N ALA A 407 12.78 -7.97 -14.05
CA ALA A 407 13.19 -8.59 -15.30
C ALA A 407 14.34 -9.56 -15.08
N LYS A 408 14.54 -10.51 -16.00
CA LYS A 408 15.71 -11.39 -15.98
C LYS A 408 16.87 -10.70 -16.69
N PRO A 409 18.09 -10.77 -16.14
CA PRO A 409 19.25 -10.27 -16.85
C PRO A 409 19.49 -11.10 -18.14
N PRO A 410 20.22 -10.54 -19.12
CA PRO A 410 20.78 -11.34 -20.20
C PRO A 410 21.56 -12.52 -19.62
N LEU A 411 21.38 -13.72 -20.17
CA LEU A 411 22.27 -14.83 -19.85
C LEU A 411 23.67 -14.40 -20.29
N GLU A 412 24.64 -14.34 -19.37
CA GLU A 412 26.04 -14.18 -19.74
C GLU A 412 26.37 -15.30 -20.74
N GLU A 413 26.82 -14.92 -21.94
CA GLU A 413 27.38 -15.89 -22.88
C GLU A 413 28.56 -16.57 -22.17
N ILE A 414 28.40 -17.86 -21.86
CA ILE A 414 29.49 -18.69 -21.38
C ILE A 414 30.60 -18.52 -22.44
N PRO A 415 31.79 -18.00 -22.09
CA PRO A 415 32.85 -17.86 -23.08
C PRO A 415 33.08 -19.24 -23.69
N GLU A 416 32.90 -19.33 -25.02
CA GLU A 416 33.23 -20.53 -25.78
C GLU A 416 34.65 -20.92 -25.41
N ILE A 417 34.79 -22.06 -24.73
CA ILE A 417 36.09 -22.69 -24.56
C ILE A 417 36.48 -23.16 -25.96
N THR A 418 37.21 -22.33 -26.70
CA THR A 418 37.86 -22.72 -27.95
C THR A 418 38.75 -23.93 -27.66
N PRO A 419 38.58 -25.06 -28.35
CA PRO A 419 39.42 -26.23 -28.16
C PRO A 419 40.73 -26.06 -28.94
N GLU A 420 41.57 -25.13 -28.53
CA GLU A 420 42.95 -25.02 -29.01
C GLU A 420 43.86 -24.81 -27.80
N GLU A 421 44.32 -25.93 -27.23
CA GLU A 421 45.65 -26.15 -26.66
C GLU A 421 45.62 -27.42 -25.79
N THR A 422 45.57 -28.58 -26.44
CA THR A 422 46.07 -29.83 -25.82
C THR A 422 46.67 -30.71 -26.90
N ASN A 423 47.71 -30.17 -27.53
CA ASN A 423 48.68 -30.95 -28.28
C ASN A 423 50.05 -30.35 -28.00
N GLU A 424 50.69 -30.77 -26.91
CA GLU A 424 52.11 -31.10 -26.91
C GLU A 424 52.54 -31.71 -25.56
N GLN A 425 53.42 -32.71 -25.67
CA GLN A 425 54.22 -33.37 -24.61
C GLN A 425 53.44 -34.34 -23.70
N THR A 426 53.74 -35.64 -23.66
CA THR A 426 55.09 -36.23 -23.58
C THR A 426 55.05 -37.71 -23.98
N ALA A 427 55.90 -38.08 -24.94
CA ALA A 427 56.42 -39.44 -25.07
C ALA A 427 57.63 -39.59 -24.12
N ASN A 428 57.94 -40.84 -23.76
CA ASN A 428 59.06 -41.33 -22.92
C ASN A 428 58.72 -41.29 -21.42
N GLU A 429 58.77 -42.36 -20.62
CA GLU A 429 59.68 -43.52 -20.60
C GLU A 429 59.02 -44.69 -19.82
N VAL A 430 59.36 -45.92 -20.24
CA VAL A 430 59.05 -47.21 -19.59
C VAL A 430 60.29 -47.66 -18.79
N PRO A 431 60.11 -48.41 -17.71
CA PRO A 431 60.81 -49.70 -17.60
C PRO A 431 59.87 -50.92 -17.58
#